data_AF-A0A3B0WZB8-F1
#
_entry.id   AF-A0A3B0WZB8-F1
#
_cell.length_a   1.000
_cell.length_b   1.000
_cell.length_c   1.000
_cell.angle_alpha   90.00
_cell.angle_beta   90.00
_cell.angle_gamma   90.00
#
_symmetry.space_group_name_H-M   'P 1'
#
loop_
_entity.id
_entity.type
_entity.pdbx_description
1 polymer ?
#
loop_
_entity_poly.entity_id
_entity_poly.type
_entity_poly.pdbx_seq_one_letter_code
_entity_poly.pdbx_strand_id
1 'polypeptide(L)' 'HEAKHMFCKTCGIKSFYIPRSHPNGISVNLRCIDDSTIKSYSIEHFDGKNWEENAHKLKPLKL' A
#
# COMPACT_ATOMS: atom_id res chain seq x y z
N HIS A 1 -1.83 -14.55 -7.99
CA HIS A 1 -0.90 -13.88 -7.05
C HIS A 1 -1.72 -13.27 -5.92
N GLU A 2 -1.25 -13.37 -4.69
CA GLU A 2 -1.95 -12.93 -3.47
C GLU A 2 -1.16 -11.82 -2.76
N ALA A 3 -1.85 -11.01 -1.93
CA ALA A 3 -1.17 -10.00 -1.13
C ALA A 3 -0.42 -10.66 0.03
N LYS A 4 0.78 -10.17 0.35
CA LYS A 4 1.59 -10.66 1.48
C LYS A 4 1.65 -9.61 2.56
N HIS A 5 0.80 -9.77 3.59
CA HIS A 5 0.71 -8.86 4.72
C HIS A 5 1.78 -9.15 5.78
N MET A 6 2.48 -8.11 6.22
CA MET A 6 3.50 -8.20 7.26
C MET A 6 3.05 -7.38 8.47
N PHE A 7 3.03 -8.01 9.64
CA PHE A 7 2.66 -7.36 10.89
C PHE A 7 3.82 -7.44 11.87
N CYS A 8 4.05 -6.35 12.62
CA CYS A 8 5.03 -6.34 13.70
C CYS A 8 4.66 -7.38 14.75
N LYS A 9 5.59 -8.28 15.09
CA LYS A 9 5.36 -9.33 16.10
C LYS A 9 5.13 -8.77 17.52
N THR A 10 5.58 -7.54 17.78
CA THR A 10 5.47 -6.90 19.09
C THR A 10 4.17 -6.12 19.27
N CYS A 11 3.79 -5.30 18.29
CA CYS A 11 2.65 -4.38 18.40
C CYS A 11 1.51 -4.65 17.40
N GLY A 12 1.67 -5.59 16.47
CA GLY A 12 0.64 -5.94 15.49
C GLY A 12 0.43 -4.92 14.36
N ILE A 13 1.22 -3.84 14.29
CA ILE A 13 1.09 -2.82 13.23
C ILE A 13 1.57 -3.38 11.88
N LYS A 14 0.79 -3.13 10.81
CA LYS A 14 1.19 -3.35 9.41
C LYS A 14 1.86 -2.10 8.86
N SER A 15 3.18 -2.02 8.99
CA SER A 15 3.96 -0.88 8.46
C SER A 15 4.13 -0.96 6.94
N PHE A 16 4.21 -2.15 6.36
CA PHE A 16 4.27 -2.36 4.92
C PHE A 16 3.74 -3.73 4.50
N TYR A 17 3.45 -3.91 3.21
CA TYR A 17 3.04 -5.19 2.61
C TYR A 17 3.36 -5.25 1.11
N ILE A 18 3.38 -6.45 0.54
CA ILE A 18 3.44 -6.64 -0.93
C ILE A 18 2.00 -6.78 -1.43
N PRO A 19 1.47 -5.81 -2.20
CA PRO A 19 0.09 -5.85 -2.66
C PRO A 19 -0.09 -6.82 -3.83
N ARG A 20 -1.30 -7.41 -3.92
CA ARG A 20 -1.67 -8.30 -5.03
C ARG A 20 -1.54 -7.64 -6.41
N SER A 21 -1.90 -6.36 -6.53
CA SER A 21 -1.83 -5.58 -7.77
C SER A 21 -0.42 -5.23 -8.21
N HIS A 22 0.51 -5.10 -7.26
CA HIS A 22 1.90 -4.73 -7.53
C HIS A 22 2.84 -5.72 -6.84
N PRO A 23 2.99 -6.95 -7.40
CA PRO A 23 3.73 -8.04 -6.78
C PRO A 23 5.23 -7.74 -6.57
N ASN A 24 5.78 -6.80 -7.35
CA ASN A 24 7.17 -6.34 -7.27
C ASN A 24 7.32 -5.05 -6.45
N GLY A 25 6.23 -4.54 -5.87
CA GLY A 25 6.20 -3.30 -5.11
C GLY A 25 6.03 -3.52 -3.61
N ILE A 26 6.25 -2.43 -2.87
CA ILE A 26 5.94 -2.33 -1.45
C ILE A 26 4.91 -1.21 -1.27
N SER A 27 3.83 -1.51 -0.57
CA SER A 27 2.90 -0.49 -0.08
C SER A 27 3.24 -0.19 1.38
N VAL A 28 3.52 1.09 1.66
CA VAL A 28 3.90 1.58 2.99
C VAL A 28 2.72 2.27 3.64
N ASN A 29 2.51 2.02 4.93
CA ASN A 29 1.54 2.77 5.72
C ASN A 29 2.11 4.15 6.03
N LEU A 30 1.51 5.19 5.46
CA LEU A 30 1.93 6.59 5.62
C LEU A 30 2.06 7.00 7.10
N ARG A 31 1.19 6.48 7.98
CA ARG A 31 1.21 6.76 9.43
C ARG A 31 2.38 6.12 10.18
N CYS A 32 3.17 5.27 9.52
CA CYS A 32 4.35 4.62 10.08
C CYS A 32 5.66 5.23 9.56
N ILE A 33 5.58 6.33 8.81
CA ILE A 33 6.74 7.07 8.30
C ILE A 33 6.94 8.28 9.21
N ASP A 34 8.21 8.61 9.48
CA ASP A 34 8.54 9.84 10.19
C ASP A 34 8.23 11.05 9.30
N ASP A 35 7.41 11.98 9.80
CA ASP A 35 6.95 13.14 9.03
C ASP A 35 8.11 13.99 8.47
N SER A 36 9.27 14.02 9.13
CA SER A 36 10.46 14.75 8.64
C SER A 36 11.07 14.15 7.36
N THR A 37 10.72 12.92 7.02
CA THR A 37 11.26 12.22 5.84
C THR A 37 10.40 12.38 4.59
N ILE A 38 9.20 12.96 4.72
CA ILE A 38 8.25 13.12 3.62
C ILE A 38 8.27 14.55 3.10
N LYS A 39 8.59 14.73 1.82
CA LYS A 39 8.54 16.05 1.17
C LYS A 39 7.12 16.47 0.80
N SER A 40 6.32 15.54 0.27
CA SER A 40 4.93 15.75 -0.12
C SER A 40 4.23 14.42 -0.39
N TYR A 41 2.90 14.42 -0.34
CA TYR A 41 2.05 13.31 -0.76
C TYR A 41 0.71 13.83 -1.29
N SER A 42 0.02 13.02 -2.09
CA SER A 42 -1.36 13.26 -2.51
C SER A 42 -2.23 12.10 -2.06
N ILE A 43 -3.51 12.37 -1.84
CA ILE A 43 -4.50 11.35 -1.47
C ILE A 43 -5.39 11.11 -2.69
N GLU A 44 -5.41 9.87 -3.16
CA GLU A 44 -6.34 9.38 -4.17
C GLU A 44 -7.28 8.36 -3.50
N HIS A 45 -8.59 8.59 -3.60
CA HIS A 45 -9.57 7.64 -3.09
C HIS A 45 -9.68 6.44 -4.01
N PHE A 46 -9.74 5.24 -3.42
CA PHE A 46 -9.89 3.99 -4.16
C PHE A 46 -10.92 3.10 -3.45
N ASP A 47 -11.87 2.58 -4.23
CA ASP A 47 -12.82 1.59 -3.75
C ASP A 47 -12.19 0.20 -3.78
N GLY A 48 -11.57 -0.17 -2.66
CA GLY A 48 -11.03 -1.52 -2.47
C GLY A 48 -12.07 -2.58 -2.10
N LYS A 49 -13.32 -2.19 -1.80
CA LYS A 49 -14.39 -3.13 -1.46
C LYS A 49 -14.92 -3.80 -2.72
N ASN A 50 -15.12 -3.04 -3.79
CA ASN A 50 -15.55 -3.55 -5.10
C ASN A 50 -14.33 -3.80 -6.02
N TRP A 51 -13.48 -4.75 -5.64
CA TRP A 51 -12.17 -4.97 -6.26
C TRP A 51 -12.24 -5.28 -7.76
N GLU A 52 -13.07 -6.24 -8.15
CA GLU A 52 -13.20 -6.73 -9.53
C GLU A 52 -13.58 -5.60 -10.50
N GLU A 53 -14.38 -4.65 -10.04
CA GLU A 53 -14.82 -3.49 -10.81
C GLU A 53 -13.78 -2.36 -10.85
N ASN A 54 -12.88 -2.26 -9.87
CA ASN A 54 -12.03 -1.08 -9.70
C ASN A 54 -10.54 -1.34 -9.90
N ALA A 55 -10.07 -2.59 -9.84
CA ALA A 55 -8.64 -2.92 -9.88
C ALA A 55 -7.91 -2.35 -11.11
N HIS A 56 -8.59 -2.26 -12.25
CA HIS A 56 -8.04 -1.71 -13.50
C HIS A 56 -7.70 -0.21 -13.43
N LYS A 57 -8.23 0.52 -12.43
CA LYS A 57 -7.95 1.94 -12.21
C LYS A 57 -6.61 2.18 -11.51
N LEU A 58 -5.98 1.13 -10.96
CA LEU A 58 -4.70 1.24 -10.28
C LEU A 58 -3.58 1.52 -11.29
N LYS A 59 -2.79 2.55 -11.01
CA LYS A 59 -1.64 2.94 -11.84
C LYS A 59 -0.50 1.94 -11.64
N PRO A 60 0.25 1.57 -12.69
CA PRO A 60 1.44 0.74 -12.56
C PRO A 60 2.50 1.46 -11.71
N LEU A 61 3.41 0.69 -11.10
CA LEU A 61 4.60 1.26 -10.47
C LEU A 61 5.42 1.98 -11.53
N LYS A 62 5.65 3.28 -11.32
CA LYS A 62 6.63 4.03 -12.11
C LYS A 62 8.00 3.78 -11.47
N LEU A 63 8.90 3.17 -12.23
CA LEU A 63 10.33 3.15 -11.93
C LEU A 63 10.95 4.47 -12.40
#